data_AF-A0A955DXC6-F1
#
_entry.id   AF-A0A955DXC6-F1
#
_cell.length_a   1.000
_cell.length_b   1.000
_cell.length_c   1.000
_cell.angle_alpha   90.00
_cell.angle_beta   90.00
_cell.angle_gamma   90.00
#
_symmetry.space_group_name_H-M   'P 1'
#
loop_
_entity.id
_entity.type
_entity.pdbx_description
1 polymer ?
#
loop_
_entity_poly.entity_id
_entity_poly.type
_entity_poly.pdbx_seq_one_letter_code
_entity_poly.pdbx_strand_id
1 'polypeptide(L)'
;MTQRRTAGDLLPPRDEGARISTMSLTLLPIDLIVQWRRCSVAADFLADYFSYLFEGRENAIHVLSTGLNEVIENLAKFSLDKRETVTVTVTHYGEHLRIT
;
A
#
# COMPACT_ATOMS: atom_id res chain seq x y z
N MET A 1 -31.10 18.62 13.52
CA MET A 1 -30.84 17.21 13.18
C MET A 1 -29.54 17.15 12.40
N THR A 2 -28.46 16.76 13.07
CA THR A 2 -27.09 16.81 12.53
C THR A 2 -26.76 15.48 11.86
N GLN A 3 -26.59 15.50 10.54
CA GLN A 3 -26.28 14.33 9.74
C GLN A 3 -24.83 13.89 10.01
N ARG A 4 -24.65 12.72 10.62
CA ARG A 4 -23.33 12.09 10.83
C ARG A 4 -22.80 11.65 9.46
N ARG A 5 -21.65 12.20 9.04
CA ARG A 5 -20.86 11.65 7.94
C ARG A 5 -20.20 10.35 8.40
N THR A 6 -20.55 9.23 7.79
CA THR A 6 -19.84 7.96 7.93
C THR A 6 -18.57 7.97 7.08
N ALA A 7 -17.55 7.21 7.50
CA ALA A 7 -16.23 7.11 6.85
C ALA A 7 -16.25 6.58 5.39
N GLY A 8 -17.42 6.40 4.79
CA GLY A 8 -17.63 5.97 3.40
C GLY A 8 -17.77 7.10 2.39
N ASP A 9 -17.82 8.37 2.81
CA ASP A 9 -17.99 9.53 1.92
C ASP A 9 -16.67 10.24 1.57
N LEU A 10 -15.58 9.48 1.43
CA LEU A 10 -14.45 9.99 0.67
C LEU A 10 -14.92 10.05 -0.78
N LEU A 11 -15.16 11.27 -1.28
CA LEU A 11 -15.43 11.54 -2.69
C LEU A 11 -14.59 10.61 -3.57
N PRO A 12 -15.18 9.99 -4.62
CA PRO A 12 -14.36 9.25 -5.57
C PRO A 12 -13.23 10.18 -6.01
N PRO A 13 -11.97 9.72 -5.99
CA PRO A 13 -10.85 10.58 -6.29
C PRO A 13 -11.07 11.20 -7.67
N ARG A 14 -10.92 12.54 -7.74
CA ARG A 14 -11.03 13.35 -8.96
C ARG A 14 -10.30 12.62 -10.09
N ASP A 15 -10.97 12.49 -11.24
CA ASP A 15 -10.49 11.88 -12.50
C ASP A 15 -9.02 11.53 -12.42
N GLU A 16 -8.77 10.32 -11.93
CA GLU A 16 -7.42 9.81 -11.90
C GLU A 16 -7.00 9.71 -13.36
N GLY A 17 -5.78 10.17 -13.68
CA GLY A 17 -5.23 9.93 -15.02
C GLY A 17 -5.40 8.46 -15.42
N ALA A 18 -5.24 8.13 -16.70
CA ALA A 18 -5.34 6.74 -17.11
C ALA A 18 -4.41 5.85 -16.25
N ARG A 19 -4.96 4.82 -15.59
CA ARG A 19 -4.18 3.85 -14.81
C ARG A 19 -3.13 3.25 -15.74
N ILE A 20 -1.85 3.43 -15.40
CA ILE A 20 -0.73 2.95 -16.21
C ILE A 20 -0.36 1.53 -15.79
N SER A 21 -0.21 1.30 -14.49
CA SER A 21 0.15 -0.02 -13.96
C SER A 21 -0.47 -0.27 -12.58
N THR A 22 -0.61 -1.55 -12.22
CA THR A 22 -1.16 -1.98 -10.94
C THR A 22 -0.52 -3.28 -10.51
N MET A 23 -0.26 -3.38 -9.21
CA MET A 23 0.21 -4.60 -8.58
C MET A 23 -0.49 -4.77 -7.24
N SER A 24 -0.93 -5.99 -6.95
CA SER A 24 -1.59 -6.33 -5.70
C SER A 24 -0.85 -7.48 -5.01
N LEU A 25 -0.71 -7.36 -3.69
CA LEU A 25 -0.13 -8.37 -2.84
C LEU A 25 -1.15 -8.75 -1.76
N THR A 26 -1.56 -10.01 -1.77
CA THR A 26 -2.47 -10.56 -0.75
C THR A 26 -1.66 -11.28 0.32
N LEU A 27 -1.82 -10.85 1.57
CA LEU A 27 -1.03 -11.29 2.71
C LEU A 27 -1.95 -11.77 3.83
N LEU A 28 -1.44 -12.69 4.64
CA LEU A 28 -2.12 -13.15 5.85
C LEU A 28 -1.50 -12.43 7.08
N PRO A 29 -2.22 -11.57 7.80
CA PRO A 29 -1.66 -10.80 8.92
C PRO A 29 -1.04 -11.66 10.01
N ILE A 30 -1.61 -12.82 10.35
CA ILE A 30 -1.04 -13.71 11.36
C ILE A 30 0.34 -14.25 10.93
N ASP A 31 0.56 -14.47 9.63
CA ASP A 31 1.88 -14.86 9.11
C ASP A 31 2.90 -13.72 9.29
N LEU A 32 2.50 -12.48 8.97
CA LEU A 32 3.34 -11.29 9.14
C LEU A 32 3.70 -11.02 10.61
N ILE A 33 2.76 -11.21 11.55
CA ILE A 33 3.03 -11.07 12.98
C ILE A 33 4.06 -12.12 13.45
N VAL A 34 3.90 -13.38 13.01
CA VAL A 34 4.82 -14.47 13.38
C VAL A 34 6.19 -14.29 12.72
N GLN A 35 6.24 -13.78 11.50
CA GLN A 35 7.46 -13.56 10.71
C GLN A 35 7.61 -12.10 10.34
N TRP A 36 7.84 -11.24 11.33
CA TRP A 36 7.85 -9.77 11.17
C TRP A 36 8.72 -9.25 10.02
N ARG A 37 9.85 -9.90 9.75
CA ARG A 37 10.75 -9.56 8.63
C ARG A 37 10.05 -9.61 7.27
N ARG A 38 8.97 -10.37 7.12
CA ARG A 38 8.20 -10.45 5.88
C ARG A 38 7.49 -9.13 5.55
N CYS A 39 7.21 -8.27 6.54
CA CYS A 39 6.71 -6.91 6.29
C CYS A 39 7.68 -6.13 5.41
N SER A 40 8.96 -6.08 5.80
CA SER A 40 9.99 -5.36 5.06
C SER A 40 10.32 -6.03 3.73
N VAL A 41 10.33 -7.37 3.66
CA VAL A 41 10.54 -8.07 2.38
C VAL A 41 9.43 -7.75 1.37
N ALA A 42 8.17 -7.72 1.81
CA ALA A 42 7.05 -7.35 0.96
C ALA A 42 7.11 -5.87 0.51
N ALA A 43 7.49 -4.97 1.44
CA ALA A 43 7.68 -3.56 1.15
C ALA A 43 8.80 -3.33 0.14
N ASP A 44 9.96 -3.96 0.35
CA ASP A 44 11.13 -3.85 -0.53
C ASP A 44 10.86 -4.40 -1.92
N PHE A 45 10.11 -5.49 -2.03
CA PHE A 45 9.69 -6.05 -3.31
C PHE A 45 8.84 -5.06 -4.12
N LEU A 46 7.83 -4.45 -3.49
CA LEU A 46 7.01 -3.41 -4.12
C LEU A 46 7.84 -2.15 -4.43
N ALA A 47 8.67 -1.72 -3.48
CA ALA A 47 9.50 -0.52 -3.63
C ALA A 47 10.48 -0.66 -4.79
N ASP A 48 11.18 -1.78 -4.89
CA ASP A 48 12.10 -2.04 -5.99
C ASP A 48 11.38 -2.01 -7.33
N TYR A 49 10.24 -2.72 -7.45
CA TYR A 49 9.44 -2.74 -8.68
C TYR A 49 8.98 -1.33 -9.10
N PHE A 50 8.38 -0.56 -8.18
CA PHE A 50 7.85 0.77 -8.49
C PHE A 50 8.92 1.86 -8.57
N SER A 51 10.14 1.63 -8.05
CA SER A 51 11.24 2.60 -8.12
C SER A 51 11.68 2.90 -9.56
N TYR A 52 11.50 1.95 -10.48
CA TYR A 52 11.82 2.11 -11.91
C TYR A 52 10.96 3.17 -12.63
N LEU A 53 9.90 3.65 -11.98
CA LEU A 53 9.06 4.73 -12.52
C LEU A 53 9.66 6.13 -12.31
N PHE A 54 10.71 6.25 -11.50
CA PHE A 54 11.27 7.54 -11.10
C PHE A 54 12.70 7.69 -11.63
N GLU A 55 13.03 8.86 -12.19
CA GLU A 55 14.40 9.18 -12.63
C GLU A 55 15.42 9.07 -11.46
N GLY A 56 15.01 9.49 -10.26
CA GLY A 56 15.80 9.37 -9.03
C GLY A 56 15.59 8.04 -8.30
N ARG A 57 15.80 6.90 -8.99
CA ARG A 57 15.50 5.55 -8.49
C ARG A 57 16.02 5.28 -7.07
N GLU A 58 17.26 5.67 -6.76
CA GLU A 58 17.86 5.43 -5.44
C GLU A 58 17.12 6.15 -4.31
N ASN A 59 16.64 7.37 -4.54
CA ASN A 59 15.81 8.06 -3.55
C ASN A 59 14.40 7.45 -3.49
N ALA A 60 13.84 7.10 -4.66
CA ALA A 60 12.52 6.52 -4.75
C ALA A 60 12.41 5.20 -4.00
N ILE A 61 13.38 4.29 -4.16
CA ILE A 61 13.36 2.99 -3.46
C ILE A 61 13.35 3.17 -1.94
N HIS A 62 14.11 4.12 -1.38
CA HIS A 62 14.13 4.38 0.06
C HIS A 62 12.81 4.95 0.59
N VAL A 63 12.24 5.93 -0.13
CA VAL A 63 10.95 6.53 0.24
C VAL A 63 9.83 5.50 0.14
N LEU A 64 9.79 4.73 -0.95
CA LEU A 64 8.77 3.70 -1.17
C LEU A 64 8.90 2.57 -0.16
N SER A 65 10.10 2.04 0.08
CA SER A 65 10.31 0.95 1.05
C SER A 65 9.86 1.38 2.44
N THR A 66 10.24 2.59 2.87
CA THR A 66 9.81 3.15 4.17
C THR A 66 8.29 3.26 4.25
N GLY A 67 7.65 3.92 3.28
CA GLY A 67 6.21 4.13 3.29
C GLY A 67 5.40 2.83 3.20
N LEU A 68 5.82 1.90 2.34
CA LEU A 68 5.17 0.60 2.18
C LEU A 68 5.38 -0.29 3.40
N ASN A 69 6.55 -0.24 4.05
CA ASN A 69 6.79 -0.99 5.27
C ASN A 69 5.85 -0.52 6.37
N GLU A 70 5.70 0.78 6.59
CA GLU A 70 4.74 1.31 7.58
C GLU A 70 3.29 0.89 7.29
N VAL A 71 2.87 0.91 6.01
CA VAL A 71 1.54 0.45 5.62
C VAL A 71 1.35 -1.04 5.92
N ILE A 72 2.31 -1.89 5.52
CA ILE A 72 2.22 -3.35 5.71
C ILE A 72 2.31 -3.72 7.19
N GLU A 73 3.17 -3.05 7.97
CA GLU A 73 3.23 -3.22 9.42
C GLU A 73 1.90 -2.84 10.08
N ASN A 74 1.28 -1.73 9.66
CA ASN A 74 -0.01 -1.30 10.18
C ASN A 74 -1.13 -2.29 9.81
N LEU A 75 -1.12 -2.86 8.61
CA LEU A 75 -2.04 -3.93 8.25
C LEU A 75 -1.86 -5.13 9.19
N ALA A 76 -0.62 -5.61 9.38
CA ALA A 76 -0.33 -6.70 10.31
C ALA A 76 -0.83 -6.38 11.74
N LYS A 77 -0.52 -5.19 12.27
CA LYS A 77 -0.88 -4.73 13.63
C LYS A 77 -2.38 -4.53 13.81
N PHE A 78 -3.09 -3.99 12.82
CA PHE A 78 -4.44 -3.44 13.00
C PHE A 78 -5.56 -4.13 12.20
N SER A 79 -5.28 -5.17 11.40
CA SER A 79 -6.36 -6.02 10.85
C SER A 79 -7.30 -6.53 11.94
N LEU A 80 -8.61 -6.44 11.69
CA LEU A 80 -9.66 -6.84 12.64
C LEU A 80 -9.58 -8.33 12.99
N ASP A 81 -9.47 -9.19 11.96
CA ASP A 81 -9.14 -10.60 12.09
C ASP A 81 -7.76 -10.86 11.49
N LYS A 82 -6.86 -11.46 12.27
CA LYS A 82 -5.50 -11.79 11.81
C LYS A 82 -5.47 -13.02 10.89
N ARG A 83 -6.55 -13.79 10.86
CA ARG A 83 -6.69 -15.03 10.08
C ARG A 83 -7.34 -14.80 8.72
N GLU A 84 -7.84 -13.60 8.46
CA GLU A 84 -8.33 -13.20 7.15
C GLU A 84 -7.25 -12.48 6.35
N THR A 85 -7.24 -12.68 5.03
CA THR A 85 -6.26 -12.04 4.15
C THR A 85 -6.54 -10.55 4.00
N VAL A 86 -5.47 -9.76 3.93
CA VAL A 86 -5.50 -8.36 3.51
C VAL A 86 -4.83 -8.20 2.15
N THR A 87 -5.25 -7.22 1.36
CA THR A 87 -4.62 -6.92 0.07
C THR A 87 -4.07 -5.50 0.09
N VAL A 88 -2.80 -5.35 -0.27
CA VAL A 88 -2.19 -4.06 -0.61
C VAL A 88 -2.18 -3.94 -2.12
N THR A 89 -2.72 -2.86 -2.65
CA THR A 89 -2.67 -2.54 -4.07
C THR A 89 -1.92 -1.24 -4.29
N VAL A 90 -0.92 -1.27 -5.16
CA VAL A 90 -0.19 -0.09 -5.61
C VAL A 90 -0.57 0.17 -7.07
N THR A 91 -1.08 1.37 -7.36
CA THR A 91 -1.51 1.80 -8.69
C THR A 91 -0.74 3.04 -9.12
N HIS A 92 -0.24 3.02 -10.36
CA HIS A 92 0.46 4.15 -10.98
C HIS A 92 -0.43 4.91 -11.96
N TYR A 93 -0.41 6.24 -11.85
CA TYR A 93 -1.22 7.17 -12.64
C TYR A 93 -0.37 8.18 -13.44
N GLY A 94 0.90 7.86 -13.72
CA GLY A 94 1.85 8.79 -14.33
C GLY A 94 2.55 9.64 -13.28
N GLU A 95 1.83 10.61 -12.71
CA GLU A 95 2.39 11.61 -11.79
C GLU A 95 2.50 11.13 -10.33
N HIS A 96 1.74 10.10 -9.96
CA HIS A 96 1.70 9.62 -8.58
C HIS A 96 1.40 8.13 -8.49
N LEU A 97 1.72 7.57 -7.32
CA LEU A 97 1.31 6.25 -6.88
C LEU A 97 0.19 6.38 -5.86
N ARG A 98 -0.80 5.49 -5.94
CA ARG A 98 -1.76 5.26 -4.86
C ARG A 98 -1.50 3.90 -4.24
N ILE A 99 -1.55 3.85 -2.91
CA ILE A 99 -1.56 2.62 -2.11
C ILE A 99 -2.95 2.51 -1.47
N THR A 100 -3.61 1.37 -1.66
CA THR A 100 -4.92 1.03 -1.05
C THR A 100 -4.92 -0.35 -0.44
#